data_AF-A0A9E0TVN5-F1
#
_entry.id   AF-A0A9E0TVN5-F1
#
_cell.length_a   1.000
_cell.length_b   1.000
_cell.length_c   1.000
_cell.angle_alpha   90.00
_cell.angle_beta   90.00
_cell.angle_gamma   90.00
#
_symmetry.space_group_name_H-M   'P 1'
#
loop_
_entity.id
_entity.type
_entity.pdbx_description
1 polymer ?
#
loop_
_entity_poly.entity_id
_entity_poly.type
_entity_poly.pdbx_seq_one_letter_code
_entity_poly.pdbx_strand_id
1 'polypeptide(L)'
;NPTTGKLLLIGHVLTALDRTKIIENLQDYKFISQIDYSNIVIDELVWRNINQIIAQNPAWRSISITSPSAGKFVMSGFLKTRKQAEDLYDYVSQNFPYLDLLQNRVIVEEELKTQIQDLLMDAGFRTIQVAFTNGDLTLSGSISNGTLPKYAAAVAKIKTIPGVRSVQSLVSEVAPEQAMVNISDRYKVSGYSLQGNKITVVINGRIVTKGDSLDGMIITEITPSAVFLEKDGIKYRIDFNL
;
A
#
# COMPACT_ATOMS: atom_id res chain seq x y z
N ASN A 1 -14.40 53.81 10.87
CA ASN A 1 -15.02 55.04 10.36
C ASN A 1 -14.71 56.15 11.35
N PRO A 2 -13.85 57.13 11.01
CA PRO A 2 -13.42 58.18 11.93
C PRO A 2 -14.56 59.04 12.47
N THR A 3 -15.64 59.19 11.70
CA THR A 3 -16.81 60.00 12.03
C THR A 3 -17.73 59.30 13.04
N THR A 4 -17.80 57.97 13.02
CA THR A 4 -18.73 57.19 13.88
C THR A 4 -18.05 56.34 14.94
N GLY A 5 -16.73 56.15 14.86
CA GLY A 5 -15.96 55.20 15.70
C GLY A 5 -16.27 53.72 15.42
N LYS A 6 -17.07 53.41 14.38
CA LYS A 6 -17.41 52.03 13.99
C LYS A 6 -16.23 51.34 13.30
N LEU A 7 -15.85 50.16 13.80
CA LEU A 7 -14.87 49.26 13.20
C LEU A 7 -15.60 48.04 12.60
N LEU A 8 -15.34 47.76 11.32
CA LEU A 8 -15.84 46.57 10.63
C LEU A 8 -14.73 45.52 10.56
N LEU A 9 -15.03 44.30 10.98
CA LEU A 9 -14.12 43.16 10.91
C LEU A 9 -14.64 42.14 9.89
N ILE A 10 -13.76 41.72 8.98
CA ILE A 10 -14.03 40.74 7.92
C ILE A 10 -12.84 39.78 7.88
N GLY A 11 -13.13 38.49 7.73
CA GLY A 11 -12.10 37.47 7.53
C GLY A 11 -12.42 36.18 8.27
N HIS A 12 -11.39 35.37 8.45
CA HIS A 12 -11.49 34.06 9.10
C HIS A 12 -10.76 34.06 10.43
N VAL A 13 -11.30 33.28 11.37
CA VAL A 13 -10.64 32.90 12.62
C VAL A 13 -10.84 31.40 12.81
N LEU A 14 -9.89 30.74 13.47
CA LEU A 14 -9.95 29.29 13.67
C LEU A 14 -11.12 28.90 14.58
N THR A 15 -11.20 29.50 15.76
CA THR A 15 -12.18 29.14 16.79
C THR A 15 -13.01 30.35 17.24
N ALA A 16 -14.14 30.07 17.90
CA ALA A 16 -14.94 31.11 18.54
C ALA A 16 -14.16 31.88 19.62
N LEU A 17 -13.23 31.20 20.31
CA LEU A 17 -12.37 31.81 21.32
C LEU A 17 -11.41 32.84 20.70
N ASP A 18 -10.84 32.55 19.54
CA ASP A 18 -9.96 33.49 18.84
C ASP A 18 -10.70 34.76 18.45
N ARG A 19 -11.97 34.62 18.01
CA ARG A 19 -12.84 35.77 17.76
C ARG A 19 -13.02 36.62 19.01
N THR A 20 -13.34 36.00 20.14
CA THR A 20 -13.58 36.70 21.41
C THR A 20 -12.33 37.47 21.84
N LYS A 21 -11.15 36.84 21.80
CA LYS A 21 -9.88 37.50 22.12
C LYS A 21 -9.59 38.71 21.23
N ILE A 22 -9.86 38.61 19.92
CA ILE A 22 -9.71 39.75 19.01
C ILE A 22 -10.65 40.89 19.41
N ILE A 23 -11.90 40.59 19.73
CA ILE A 23 -12.88 41.60 20.13
C ILE A 23 -12.48 42.26 21.45
N GLU A 24 -12.08 41.48 22.46
CA GLU A 24 -11.63 41.99 23.77
C GLU A 24 -10.43 42.94 23.61
N ASN A 25 -9.40 42.53 22.86
CA ASN A 25 -8.23 43.38 22.59
C ASN A 25 -8.57 44.68 21.85
N LEU A 26 -9.62 44.67 21.03
CA LEU A 26 -10.06 45.85 20.28
C LEU A 26 -10.89 46.81 21.13
N GLN A 27 -11.51 46.35 22.22
CA GLN A 27 -12.30 47.21 23.11
C GLN A 27 -11.44 48.18 23.93
N ASP A 28 -10.16 47.87 24.14
CA ASP A 28 -9.23 48.72 24.90
C ASP A 28 -8.91 50.05 24.19
N TYR A 29 -9.19 50.15 22.89
CA TYR A 29 -8.92 51.35 22.11
C TYR A 29 -10.06 52.36 22.21
N LYS A 30 -9.80 53.48 22.90
CA LYS A 30 -10.77 54.56 23.15
C LYS A 30 -11.42 55.19 21.90
N PHE A 31 -10.81 55.04 20.72
CA PHE A 31 -11.35 55.55 19.45
C PHE A 31 -12.35 54.59 18.78
N ILE A 32 -12.50 53.37 19.32
CA ILE A 32 -13.46 52.37 18.83
C ILE A 32 -14.71 52.44 19.71
N SER A 33 -15.82 52.89 19.13
CA SER A 33 -17.12 52.98 19.82
C SER A 33 -18.00 51.75 19.59
N GLN A 34 -17.84 51.09 18.44
CA GLN A 34 -18.63 49.94 18.04
C GLN A 34 -17.81 49.00 17.15
N ILE A 35 -17.92 47.69 17.40
CA ILE A 35 -17.30 46.64 16.58
C ILE A 35 -18.39 45.84 15.87
N ASP A 36 -18.30 45.76 14.56
CA ASP A 36 -19.14 44.92 13.70
C ASP A 36 -18.34 43.71 13.24
N TYR A 37 -18.60 42.55 13.85
CA TYR A 37 -17.89 41.29 13.60
C TYR A 37 -18.77 40.24 12.91
N SER A 38 -19.92 40.66 12.36
CA SER A 38 -20.88 39.78 11.69
C SER A 38 -20.28 39.02 10.50
N ASN A 39 -19.25 39.58 9.88
CA ASN A 39 -18.54 39.00 8.73
C ASN A 39 -17.27 38.23 9.10
N ILE A 40 -17.03 37.98 10.40
CA ILE A 40 -15.97 37.06 10.82
C ILE A 40 -16.49 35.64 10.77
N VAL A 41 -15.87 34.84 9.90
CA VAL A 41 -16.12 33.40 9.75
C VAL A 41 -15.33 32.64 10.81
N ILE A 42 -16.00 31.75 11.54
CA ILE A 42 -15.34 30.81 12.45
C ILE A 42 -15.18 29.48 11.72
N ASP A 43 -13.97 29.15 11.33
CA ASP A 43 -13.69 27.98 10.50
C ASP A 43 -14.10 26.68 11.19
N GLU A 44 -13.93 26.58 12.51
CA GLU A 44 -14.41 25.45 13.31
C GLU A 44 -15.89 25.15 13.08
N LEU A 45 -16.74 26.18 13.05
CA LEU A 45 -18.18 25.97 12.87
C LEU A 45 -18.50 25.50 11.45
N VAL A 46 -17.75 26.00 10.46
CA VAL A 46 -17.91 25.63 9.05
C VAL A 46 -17.59 24.15 8.85
N TRP A 47 -16.38 23.71 9.22
CA TRP A 47 -15.98 22.33 8.95
C TRP A 47 -16.69 21.32 9.86
N ARG A 48 -17.09 21.69 11.08
CA ARG A 48 -17.89 20.82 11.96
C ARG A 48 -19.28 20.54 11.39
N ASN A 49 -19.94 21.56 10.84
CA ASN A 49 -21.28 21.41 10.28
C ASN A 49 -21.27 20.43 9.10
N ILE A 50 -20.39 20.66 8.12
CA ILE A 50 -20.34 19.76 6.96
C ILE A 50 -19.89 18.33 7.34
N ASN A 51 -18.95 18.18 8.28
CA ASN A 51 -18.54 16.85 8.74
C ASN A 51 -19.67 16.08 9.43
N GLN A 52 -20.59 16.75 10.13
CA GLN A 52 -21.77 16.08 10.70
C GLN A 52 -22.65 15.45 9.63
N ILE A 53 -22.71 16.04 8.43
CA ILE A 53 -23.49 15.51 7.32
C ILE A 53 -22.70 14.43 6.57
N ILE A 54 -21.41 14.67 6.30
CA ILE A 54 -20.51 13.69 5.66
C ILE A 54 -20.51 12.37 6.46
N ALA A 55 -20.45 12.45 7.80
CA ALA A 55 -20.43 11.28 8.67
C ALA A 55 -21.71 10.44 8.63
N GLN A 56 -22.84 10.99 8.17
CA GLN A 56 -24.10 10.26 8.01
C GLN A 56 -24.10 9.38 6.76
N ASN A 57 -23.28 9.69 5.76
CA ASN A 57 -23.17 8.87 4.56
C ASN A 57 -22.16 7.73 4.79
N PRO A 58 -22.59 6.45 4.76
CA PRO A 58 -21.69 5.31 4.95
C PRO A 58 -20.52 5.26 3.97
N ALA A 59 -20.69 5.78 2.76
CA ALA A 59 -19.65 5.81 1.73
C ALA A 59 -18.55 6.85 2.01
N TRP A 60 -18.82 7.86 2.83
CA TRP A 60 -17.90 8.98 3.10
C TRP A 60 -17.40 9.00 4.54
N ARG A 61 -17.65 7.94 5.31
CA ARG A 61 -17.38 7.90 6.76
C ARG A 61 -15.92 8.16 7.14
N SER A 62 -14.99 7.81 6.26
CA SER A 62 -13.53 8.04 6.39
C SER A 62 -13.09 9.43 5.95
N ILE A 63 -13.99 10.26 5.44
CA ILE A 63 -13.72 11.61 4.95
C ILE A 63 -13.95 12.61 6.06
N SER A 64 -13.06 13.59 6.13
CA SER A 64 -13.18 14.72 7.04
C SER A 64 -12.62 15.98 6.40
N ILE A 65 -13.25 17.11 6.72
CA ILE A 65 -12.76 18.45 6.44
C ILE A 65 -12.22 19.04 7.73
N THR A 66 -11.02 19.60 7.70
CA THR A 66 -10.39 20.27 8.84
C THR A 66 -9.83 21.62 8.41
N SER A 67 -9.54 22.49 9.39
CA SER A 67 -8.87 23.77 9.12
C SER A 67 -7.54 23.83 9.87
N PRO A 68 -6.38 23.70 9.17
CA PRO A 68 -5.07 23.77 9.80
C PRO A 68 -4.66 25.21 10.18
N SER A 69 -5.26 26.22 9.55
CA SER A 69 -5.05 27.64 9.82
C SER A 69 -6.25 28.44 9.33
N ALA A 70 -6.49 29.62 9.91
CA ALA A 70 -7.60 30.48 9.52
C ALA A 70 -7.66 30.71 7.99
N GLY A 71 -8.84 30.52 7.40
CA GLY A 71 -9.10 30.66 5.97
C GLY A 71 -8.53 29.55 5.11
N LYS A 72 -8.09 28.42 5.69
CA LYS A 72 -7.66 27.23 4.93
C LYS A 72 -8.44 26.02 5.37
N PHE A 73 -8.93 25.26 4.40
CA PHE A 73 -9.62 24.01 4.64
C PHE A 73 -8.94 22.86 3.90
N VAL A 74 -8.93 21.68 4.50
CA VAL A 74 -8.37 20.47 3.91
C VAL A 74 -9.37 19.34 4.04
N MET A 75 -9.85 18.82 2.91
CA MET A 75 -10.63 17.61 2.84
C MET A 75 -9.70 16.42 2.66
N SER A 76 -9.77 15.42 3.54
CA SER A 76 -8.89 14.26 3.51
C SER A 76 -9.60 12.99 3.99
N GLY A 77 -9.10 11.84 3.56
CA GLY A 77 -9.66 10.53 3.88
C GLY A 77 -9.52 9.56 2.72
N PHE A 78 -10.18 8.42 2.85
CA PHE A 78 -10.18 7.36 1.83
C PHE A 78 -11.59 7.13 1.29
N LEU A 79 -11.69 6.90 0.00
CA LEU A 79 -12.91 6.43 -0.67
C LEU A 79 -12.62 5.17 -1.43
N LYS A 80 -13.59 4.26 -1.50
CA LYS A 80 -13.37 2.94 -2.11
C LYS A 80 -13.22 3.04 -3.62
N THR A 81 -14.07 3.82 -4.27
CA THR A 81 -14.19 3.87 -5.74
C THR A 81 -14.18 5.28 -6.27
N ARG A 82 -13.85 5.43 -7.55
CA ARG A 82 -13.89 6.72 -8.24
C ARG A 82 -15.30 7.35 -8.20
N LYS A 83 -16.34 6.55 -8.35
CA LYS A 83 -17.73 7.01 -8.27
C LYS A 83 -18.06 7.69 -6.94
N GLN A 84 -17.57 7.14 -5.82
CA GLN A 84 -17.76 7.76 -4.52
C GLN A 84 -17.05 9.11 -4.39
N ALA A 85 -15.90 9.26 -5.06
CA ALA A 85 -15.14 10.51 -5.09
C ALA A 85 -15.86 11.59 -5.90
N GLU A 86 -16.42 11.21 -7.05
CA GLU A 86 -17.27 12.08 -7.86
C GLU A 86 -18.50 12.53 -7.06
N ASP A 87 -19.21 11.60 -6.42
CA ASP A 87 -20.39 11.92 -5.59
C ASP A 87 -20.07 12.84 -4.40
N LEU A 88 -18.94 12.60 -3.73
CA LEU A 88 -18.48 13.46 -2.65
C LEU A 88 -18.16 14.87 -3.18
N TYR A 89 -17.45 14.96 -4.30
CA TYR A 89 -17.05 16.24 -4.87
C TYR A 89 -18.26 17.06 -5.32
N ASP A 90 -19.23 16.44 -5.98
CA ASP A 90 -20.49 17.09 -6.36
C ASP A 90 -21.22 17.63 -5.13
N TYR A 91 -21.34 16.83 -4.08
CA TYR A 91 -21.96 17.25 -2.83
C TYR A 91 -21.21 18.43 -2.19
N VAL A 92 -19.89 18.32 -2.04
CA VAL A 92 -19.06 19.37 -1.41
C VAL A 92 -19.10 20.66 -2.25
N SER A 93 -19.10 20.57 -3.57
CA SER A 93 -19.16 21.74 -4.45
C SER A 93 -20.45 22.55 -4.29
N GLN A 94 -21.55 21.91 -3.92
CA GLN A 94 -22.85 22.53 -3.73
C GLN A 94 -23.09 23.01 -2.30
N ASN A 95 -22.45 22.37 -1.32
CA ASN A 95 -22.78 22.55 0.11
C ASN A 95 -21.65 23.20 0.93
N PHE A 96 -20.43 23.29 0.40
CA PHE A 96 -19.30 23.91 1.09
C PHE A 96 -19.11 25.37 0.64
N PRO A 97 -19.32 26.36 1.53
CA PRO A 97 -19.33 27.78 1.13
C PRO A 97 -17.98 28.33 0.66
N TYR A 98 -16.86 27.69 1.02
CA TYR A 98 -15.48 28.17 0.79
C TYR A 98 -14.69 27.20 -0.08
N LEU A 99 -15.31 26.73 -1.18
CA LEU A 99 -14.72 25.73 -2.07
C LEU A 99 -13.36 26.17 -2.64
N ASP A 100 -13.20 27.46 -2.90
CA ASP A 100 -11.96 28.10 -3.34
C ASP A 100 -10.81 28.00 -2.31
N LEU A 101 -11.15 27.88 -1.03
CA LEU A 101 -10.22 27.73 0.09
C LEU A 101 -10.03 26.25 0.50
N LEU A 102 -10.69 25.31 -0.17
CA LEU A 102 -10.68 23.89 0.14
C LEU A 102 -9.61 23.14 -0.66
N GLN A 103 -8.59 22.63 0.04
CA GLN A 103 -7.64 21.70 -0.54
C GLN A 103 -8.18 20.26 -0.49
N ASN A 104 -8.28 19.60 -1.64
CA ASN A 104 -8.61 18.18 -1.71
C ASN A 104 -7.36 17.30 -1.56
N ARG A 105 -7.38 16.40 -0.57
CA ARG A 105 -6.37 15.35 -0.30
C ARG A 105 -7.03 13.98 -0.09
N VAL A 106 -8.19 13.76 -0.68
CA VAL A 106 -8.88 12.46 -0.65
C VAL A 106 -8.15 11.47 -1.53
N ILE A 107 -8.04 10.23 -1.05
CA ILE A 107 -7.39 9.11 -1.76
C ILE A 107 -8.46 8.11 -2.18
N VAL A 108 -8.37 7.63 -3.43
CA VAL A 108 -9.25 6.58 -3.96
C VAL A 108 -8.54 5.24 -3.88
N GLU A 109 -9.09 4.30 -3.10
CA GLU A 109 -8.48 3.00 -2.82
C GLU A 109 -8.36 2.12 -4.06
N GLU A 110 -9.35 2.14 -4.95
CA GLU A 110 -9.34 1.39 -6.21
C GLU A 110 -8.17 1.78 -7.13
N GLU A 111 -7.88 3.08 -7.23
CA GLU A 111 -6.77 3.59 -8.03
C GLU A 111 -5.43 3.18 -7.42
N LEU A 112 -5.31 3.32 -6.10
CA LEU A 112 -4.11 2.93 -5.37
C LEU A 112 -3.86 1.42 -5.43
N LYS A 113 -4.92 0.61 -5.33
CA LYS A 113 -4.86 -0.84 -5.48
C LYS A 113 -4.35 -1.22 -6.86
N THR A 114 -4.86 -0.58 -7.91
CA THR A 114 -4.41 -0.80 -9.30
C THR A 114 -2.92 -0.46 -9.43
N GLN A 115 -2.50 0.72 -8.95
CA GLN A 115 -1.11 1.14 -8.97
C GLN A 115 -0.17 0.16 -8.24
N ILE A 116 -0.57 -0.34 -7.07
CA ILE A 116 0.21 -1.30 -6.29
C ILE A 116 0.28 -2.66 -7.01
N GLN A 117 -0.82 -3.11 -7.61
CA GLN A 117 -0.86 -4.34 -8.39
C GLN A 117 0.11 -4.27 -9.58
N ASP A 118 0.11 -3.15 -10.31
CA ASP A 118 1.00 -2.92 -11.45
C ASP A 118 2.47 -2.95 -11.03
N LEU A 119 2.82 -2.28 -9.92
CA LEU A 119 4.19 -2.30 -9.37
C LEU A 119 4.66 -3.72 -9.00
N LEU A 120 3.77 -4.54 -8.45
CA LEU A 120 4.08 -5.94 -8.14
C LEU A 120 4.24 -6.77 -9.41
N MET A 121 3.37 -6.57 -10.41
CA MET A 121 3.44 -7.25 -11.70
C MET A 121 4.72 -6.90 -12.47
N ASP A 122 5.12 -5.63 -12.49
CA ASP A 122 6.37 -5.15 -13.08
C ASP A 122 7.60 -5.72 -12.37
N ALA A 123 7.50 -5.92 -11.05
CA ALA A 123 8.52 -6.62 -10.28
C ALA A 123 8.50 -8.16 -10.48
N GLY A 124 7.56 -8.69 -11.27
CA GLY A 124 7.44 -10.12 -11.59
C GLY A 124 6.55 -10.92 -10.64
N PHE A 125 5.83 -10.27 -9.72
CA PHE A 125 4.99 -10.90 -8.70
C PHE A 125 3.51 -10.89 -9.11
N ARG A 126 3.12 -11.85 -9.95
CA ARG A 126 1.74 -11.94 -10.50
C ARG A 126 0.74 -12.61 -9.56
N THR A 127 1.23 -13.44 -8.65
CA THR A 127 0.43 -14.27 -7.72
C THR A 127 0.09 -13.55 -6.42
N ILE A 128 0.63 -12.35 -6.21
CA ILE A 128 0.37 -11.56 -5.01
C ILE A 128 -0.96 -10.84 -5.16
N GLN A 129 -1.84 -11.09 -4.21
CA GLN A 129 -3.12 -10.42 -4.05
C GLN A 129 -2.94 -9.16 -3.20
N VAL A 130 -3.60 -8.08 -3.63
CA VAL A 130 -3.60 -6.79 -2.97
C VAL A 130 -4.97 -6.53 -2.35
N ALA A 131 -5.00 -6.39 -1.03
CA ALA A 131 -6.14 -5.86 -0.30
C ALA A 131 -5.74 -4.52 0.34
N PHE A 132 -6.58 -3.51 0.19
CA PHE A 132 -6.31 -2.17 0.70
C PHE A 132 -7.56 -1.62 1.41
N THR A 133 -7.39 -1.05 2.59
CA THR A 133 -8.48 -0.45 3.35
C THR A 133 -7.94 0.65 4.27
N ASN A 134 -8.45 1.87 4.12
CA ASN A 134 -8.16 3.05 4.96
C ASN A 134 -6.67 3.35 5.17
N GLY A 135 -5.83 3.05 4.18
CA GLY A 135 -4.38 3.24 4.28
C GLY A 135 -3.60 1.98 4.64
N ASP A 136 -4.27 0.91 5.04
CA ASP A 136 -3.65 -0.36 5.41
C ASP A 136 -3.65 -1.29 4.20
N LEU A 137 -2.45 -1.69 3.80
CA LEU A 137 -2.20 -2.60 2.70
C LEU A 137 -1.89 -4.00 3.22
N THR A 138 -2.63 -5.00 2.75
CA THR A 138 -2.32 -6.42 2.96
C THR A 138 -1.90 -7.06 1.65
N LEU A 139 -0.72 -7.67 1.64
CA LEU A 139 -0.18 -8.43 0.53
C LEU A 139 -0.21 -9.92 0.90
N SER A 140 -0.87 -10.75 0.11
CA SER A 140 -0.96 -12.19 0.35
C SER A 140 -0.67 -12.99 -0.92
N GLY A 141 -0.20 -14.23 -0.78
CA GLY A 141 0.11 -15.11 -1.90
C GLY A 141 1.47 -15.76 -1.74
N SER A 142 2.03 -16.23 -2.86
CA SER A 142 3.32 -16.90 -2.87
C SER A 142 4.29 -16.28 -3.86
N ILE A 143 5.58 -16.35 -3.55
CA ILE A 143 6.69 -15.93 -4.42
C ILE A 143 7.63 -17.09 -4.70
N SER A 144 8.33 -17.05 -5.83
CA SER A 144 9.31 -18.07 -6.19
C SER A 144 10.52 -18.06 -5.25
N ASN A 145 11.13 -19.23 -5.04
CA ASN A 145 12.35 -19.35 -4.24
C ASN A 145 13.48 -18.45 -4.79
N GLY A 146 14.18 -17.76 -3.89
CA GLY A 146 15.26 -16.82 -4.17
C GLY A 146 14.78 -15.41 -4.53
N THR A 147 13.48 -15.13 -4.53
CA THR A 147 12.95 -13.81 -4.94
C THR A 147 12.61 -12.89 -3.75
N LEU A 148 12.78 -13.35 -2.52
CA LEU A 148 12.50 -12.58 -1.30
C LEU A 148 13.18 -11.20 -1.27
N PRO A 149 14.48 -11.03 -1.64
CA PRO A 149 15.11 -9.70 -1.65
C PRO A 149 14.46 -8.74 -2.66
N LYS A 150 14.07 -9.26 -3.83
CA LYS A 150 13.37 -8.47 -4.87
C LYS A 150 11.98 -8.06 -4.38
N TYR A 151 11.29 -8.96 -3.69
CA TYR A 151 9.99 -8.68 -3.08
C TYR A 151 10.10 -7.60 -2.00
N ALA A 152 11.08 -7.72 -1.10
CA ALA A 152 11.33 -6.73 -0.06
C ALA A 152 11.60 -5.32 -0.64
N ALA A 153 12.35 -5.25 -1.75
CA ALA A 153 12.59 -3.99 -2.46
C ALA A 153 11.30 -3.40 -3.09
N ALA A 154 10.43 -4.25 -3.66
CA ALA A 154 9.14 -3.80 -4.19
C ALA A 154 8.24 -3.27 -3.06
N VAL A 155 8.17 -3.97 -1.92
CA VAL A 155 7.43 -3.53 -0.73
C VAL A 155 7.96 -2.20 -0.20
N ALA A 156 9.28 -1.99 -0.19
CA ALA A 156 9.87 -0.73 0.24
C ALA A 156 9.44 0.44 -0.65
N LYS A 157 9.35 0.25 -1.98
CA LYS A 157 8.80 1.26 -2.89
C LYS A 157 7.33 1.54 -2.60
N ILE A 158 6.52 0.50 -2.42
CA ILE A 158 5.09 0.65 -2.13
C ILE A 158 4.84 1.47 -0.85
N LYS A 159 5.67 1.30 0.18
CA LYS A 159 5.58 2.09 1.43
C LYS A 159 5.77 3.60 1.24
N THR A 160 6.36 4.03 0.12
CA THR A 160 6.56 5.46 -0.19
C THR A 160 5.37 6.10 -0.91
N ILE A 161 4.39 5.30 -1.34
CA ILE A 161 3.25 5.81 -2.09
C ILE A 161 2.33 6.62 -1.14
N PRO A 162 1.97 7.87 -1.48
CA PRO A 162 1.04 8.66 -0.70
C PRO A 162 -0.29 7.92 -0.49
N GLY A 163 -0.71 7.83 0.77
CA GLY A 163 -1.93 7.13 1.16
C GLY A 163 -1.68 5.74 1.75
N VAL A 164 -0.54 5.10 1.48
CA VAL A 164 -0.13 3.88 2.17
C VAL A 164 0.40 4.26 3.56
N ARG A 165 -0.28 3.80 4.60
CA ARG A 165 0.08 4.04 6.01
C ARG A 165 0.82 2.86 6.61
N SER A 166 0.33 1.65 6.34
CA SER A 166 0.91 0.41 6.84
C SER A 166 0.93 -0.66 5.74
N VAL A 167 1.85 -1.61 5.85
CA VAL A 167 1.96 -2.74 4.94
C VAL A 167 2.15 -4.02 5.74
N GLN A 168 1.16 -4.90 5.67
CA GLN A 168 1.21 -6.25 6.20
C GLN A 168 1.52 -7.23 5.06
N SER A 169 2.60 -7.99 5.22
CA SER A 169 2.95 -9.05 4.27
C SER A 169 2.63 -10.41 4.86
N LEU A 170 1.78 -11.16 4.16
CA LEU A 170 1.41 -12.55 4.41
C LEU A 170 1.91 -13.43 3.24
N VAL A 171 2.98 -13.01 2.58
CA VAL A 171 3.55 -13.68 1.41
C VAL A 171 4.51 -14.78 1.85
N SER A 172 4.36 -15.97 1.28
CA SER A 172 5.25 -17.11 1.53
C SER A 172 6.12 -17.43 0.33
N GLU A 173 7.32 -17.93 0.57
CA GLU A 173 8.20 -18.44 -0.47
C GLU A 173 7.84 -19.90 -0.77
N VAL A 174 7.60 -20.23 -2.04
CA VAL A 174 7.30 -21.61 -2.44
C VAL A 174 8.56 -22.46 -2.23
N ALA A 175 8.43 -23.53 -1.45
CA ALA A 175 9.52 -24.49 -1.26
C ALA A 175 9.94 -25.07 -2.63
N PRO A 176 11.25 -25.24 -2.89
CA PRO A 176 11.76 -25.71 -4.18
C PRO A 176 11.22 -27.08 -4.60
N GLU A 177 10.67 -27.84 -3.67
CA GLU A 177 10.13 -29.19 -3.88
C GLU A 177 8.91 -29.25 -4.80
N GLN A 178 8.16 -28.15 -5.00
CA GLN A 178 6.99 -28.14 -5.89
C GLN A 178 7.32 -27.87 -7.38
N ALA A 179 8.57 -27.54 -7.72
CA ALA A 179 9.00 -27.28 -9.10
C ALA A 179 9.89 -28.39 -9.69
N MET A 180 10.13 -29.46 -8.94
CA MET A 180 10.97 -30.57 -9.36
C MET A 180 10.13 -31.74 -9.85
N VAL A 181 10.34 -32.15 -11.10
CA VAL A 181 9.64 -33.32 -11.65
C VAL A 181 10.32 -34.58 -11.12
N ASN A 182 9.57 -35.37 -10.35
CA ASN A 182 10.03 -36.69 -9.91
C ASN A 182 9.96 -37.67 -11.09
N ILE A 183 11.11 -38.26 -11.44
CA ILE A 183 11.29 -39.21 -12.55
C ILE A 183 11.87 -40.54 -12.07
N SER A 184 11.70 -40.86 -10.78
CA SER A 184 12.22 -42.08 -10.16
C SER A 184 11.68 -43.36 -10.80
N ASP A 185 10.48 -43.30 -11.37
CA ASP A 185 9.83 -44.39 -12.11
C ASP A 185 10.58 -44.79 -13.39
N ARG A 186 11.38 -43.87 -13.96
CA ARG A 186 12.08 -44.06 -15.24
C ARG A 186 13.51 -44.58 -15.09
N TYR A 187 14.07 -44.48 -13.89
CA TYR A 187 15.50 -44.72 -13.66
C TYR A 187 15.69 -45.66 -12.48
N LYS A 188 16.30 -46.82 -12.75
CA LYS A 188 16.70 -47.75 -11.70
C LYS A 188 18.08 -47.38 -11.19
N VAL A 189 18.13 -46.90 -9.96
CA VAL A 189 19.39 -46.70 -9.25
C VAL A 189 19.79 -48.01 -8.56
N SER A 190 20.98 -48.52 -8.85
CA SER A 190 21.44 -49.84 -8.38
C SER A 190 22.69 -49.80 -7.51
N GLY A 191 23.28 -48.64 -7.30
CA GLY A 191 24.46 -48.50 -6.48
C GLY A 191 24.80 -47.05 -6.19
N TYR A 192 25.35 -46.80 -5.00
CA TYR A 192 25.84 -45.52 -4.55
C TYR A 192 27.21 -45.75 -3.94
N SER A 193 28.18 -44.90 -4.29
CA SER A 193 29.52 -44.97 -3.73
C SER A 193 30.05 -43.58 -3.45
N LEU A 194 30.60 -43.43 -2.25
CA LEU A 194 31.34 -42.26 -1.78
C LEU A 194 32.80 -42.68 -1.58
N GLN A 195 33.69 -42.20 -2.46
CA GLN A 195 35.14 -42.43 -2.34
C GLN A 195 35.85 -41.09 -2.14
N GLY A 196 36.27 -40.82 -0.90
CA GLY A 196 36.78 -39.50 -0.51
C GLY A 196 35.71 -38.42 -0.69
N ASN A 197 36.00 -37.39 -1.48
CA ASN A 197 35.05 -36.32 -1.82
C ASN A 197 34.26 -36.58 -3.13
N LYS A 198 34.44 -37.74 -3.76
CA LYS A 198 33.78 -38.06 -5.03
C LYS A 198 32.57 -38.94 -4.79
N ILE A 199 31.39 -38.42 -5.13
CA ILE A 199 30.13 -39.15 -5.11
C ILE A 199 29.87 -39.70 -6.51
N THR A 200 29.62 -40.99 -6.60
CA THR A 200 29.22 -41.70 -7.83
C THR A 200 27.96 -42.50 -7.56
N VAL A 201 27.09 -42.57 -8.56
CA VAL A 201 25.85 -43.35 -8.49
C VAL A 201 25.71 -44.18 -9.76
N VAL A 202 25.12 -45.37 -9.64
CA VAL A 202 24.86 -46.27 -10.77
C VAL A 202 23.39 -46.17 -11.16
N ILE A 203 23.12 -45.60 -12.33
CA ILE A 203 21.76 -45.42 -12.87
C ILE A 203 21.64 -46.21 -14.16
N ASN A 204 20.67 -47.13 -14.22
CA ASN A 204 20.45 -48.04 -15.36
C ASN A 204 21.74 -48.78 -15.80
N GLY A 205 22.60 -49.14 -14.84
CA GLY A 205 23.88 -49.83 -15.09
C GLY A 205 25.05 -48.93 -15.49
N ARG A 206 24.85 -47.61 -15.60
CA ARG A 206 25.91 -46.63 -15.91
C ARG A 206 26.36 -45.89 -14.65
N ILE A 207 27.67 -45.78 -14.44
CA ILE A 207 28.25 -44.95 -13.37
C ILE A 207 28.22 -43.49 -13.82
N VAL A 208 27.62 -42.62 -13.02
CA VAL A 208 27.52 -41.17 -13.26
C VAL A 208 27.92 -40.38 -12.03
N THR A 209 28.38 -39.15 -12.26
CA THR A 209 28.86 -38.20 -11.25
C THR A 209 28.29 -36.81 -11.49
N LYS A 210 28.49 -35.90 -10.54
CA LYS A 210 28.10 -34.49 -10.70
C LYS A 210 28.76 -33.90 -11.95
N GLY A 211 27.96 -33.28 -12.82
CA GLY A 211 28.38 -32.71 -14.10
C GLY A 211 28.19 -33.64 -15.30
N ASP A 212 27.94 -34.94 -15.10
CA ASP A 212 27.66 -35.86 -16.20
C ASP A 212 26.24 -35.66 -16.76
N SER A 213 26.04 -36.07 -18.02
CA SER A 213 24.74 -36.02 -18.69
C SER A 213 24.07 -37.39 -18.75
N LEU A 214 22.79 -37.41 -18.38
CA LEU A 214 21.88 -38.55 -18.43
C LEU A 214 20.67 -38.17 -19.30
N ASP A 215 20.52 -38.79 -20.47
CA ASP A 215 19.44 -38.51 -21.44
C ASP A 215 19.26 -37.01 -21.79
N GLY A 216 20.38 -36.28 -21.84
CA GLY A 216 20.41 -34.84 -22.11
C GLY A 216 20.10 -33.96 -20.89
N MET A 217 19.92 -34.54 -19.70
CA MET A 217 19.83 -33.81 -18.42
C MET A 217 21.19 -33.81 -17.73
N ILE A 218 21.63 -32.66 -17.23
CA ILE A 218 22.90 -32.52 -16.51
C ILE A 218 22.67 -32.83 -15.03
N ILE A 219 23.51 -33.67 -14.44
CA ILE A 219 23.46 -33.95 -13.00
C ILE A 219 24.05 -32.76 -12.24
N THR A 220 23.20 -32.08 -11.47
CA THR A 220 23.58 -30.88 -10.72
C THR A 220 24.06 -31.22 -9.31
N GLU A 221 23.49 -32.26 -8.70
CA GLU A 221 23.81 -32.70 -7.35
C GLU A 221 23.46 -34.19 -7.12
N ILE A 222 24.24 -34.87 -6.29
CA ILE A 222 23.96 -36.24 -5.85
C ILE A 222 24.02 -36.27 -4.33
N THR A 223 22.94 -36.74 -3.71
CA THR A 223 22.83 -36.97 -2.27
C THR A 223 22.69 -38.47 -2.00
N PRO A 224 22.79 -38.93 -0.73
CA PRO A 224 22.62 -40.34 -0.40
C PRO A 224 21.26 -40.94 -0.74
N SER A 225 20.21 -40.13 -0.94
CA SER A 225 18.84 -40.59 -1.20
C SER A 225 18.23 -40.07 -2.51
N ALA A 226 18.91 -39.16 -3.21
CA ALA A 226 18.39 -38.58 -4.45
C ALA A 226 19.47 -38.04 -5.38
N VAL A 227 19.21 -38.09 -6.68
CA VAL A 227 19.97 -37.42 -7.74
C VAL A 227 19.15 -36.28 -8.31
N PHE A 228 19.77 -35.11 -8.43
CA PHE A 228 19.19 -33.88 -8.95
C PHE A 228 19.73 -33.61 -10.35
N LEU A 229 18.83 -33.35 -11.30
CA LEU A 229 19.18 -33.09 -12.69
C LEU A 229 18.51 -31.82 -13.22
N GLU A 230 19.08 -31.25 -14.26
CA GLU A 230 18.52 -30.08 -14.95
C GLU A 230 18.61 -30.23 -16.47
N LYS A 231 17.54 -29.84 -17.16
CA LYS A 231 17.49 -29.72 -18.62
C LYS A 231 16.60 -28.55 -19.00
N ASP A 232 17.12 -27.64 -19.82
CA ASP A 232 16.40 -26.48 -20.33
C ASP A 232 15.72 -25.63 -19.23
N GLY A 233 16.36 -25.51 -18.05
CA GLY A 233 15.85 -24.78 -16.88
C GLY A 233 14.81 -25.52 -16.03
N ILE A 234 14.44 -26.75 -16.41
CA ILE A 234 13.54 -27.62 -15.63
C ILE A 234 14.39 -28.52 -14.73
N LYS A 235 14.03 -28.58 -13.44
CA LYS A 235 14.70 -29.43 -12.45
C LYS A 235 13.98 -30.77 -12.29
N TYR A 236 14.76 -31.83 -12.20
CA TYR A 236 14.31 -33.20 -12.08
C TYR A 236 14.93 -33.88 -10.86
N ARG A 237 14.21 -34.86 -10.30
CA ARG A 237 14.67 -35.65 -9.15
C ARG A 237 14.48 -37.14 -9.41
N ILE A 238 15.52 -37.92 -9.13
CA ILE A 238 15.46 -39.39 -9.04
C ILE A 238 15.70 -39.74 -7.58
N ASP A 239 14.65 -40.20 -6.90
CA ASP A 239 14.72 -40.79 -5.58
C ASP A 239 15.19 -42.23 -5.66
N PHE A 240 16.04 -42.61 -4.72
CA PHE A 240 16.43 -44.00 -4.54
C PHE A 240 16.63 -44.30 -3.06
N ASN A 241 16.34 -45.54 -2.71
CA ASN A 241 16.62 -46.09 -1.40
C ASN A 241 17.49 -47.34 -1.62
N LEU A 242 18.76 -47.23 -1.25
CA LEU A 242 19.78 -48.28 -1.42
C LEU A 242 20.17 -48.85 -0.06
#